data_AF-A0A0L0CXF5-F1
#
_entry.id   AF-A0A0L0CXF5-F1
#
_cell.length_a   1.000
_cell.length_b   1.000
_cell.length_c   1.000
_cell.angle_alpha   90.00
_cell.angle_beta   90.00
_cell.angle_gamma   90.00
#
_symmetry.space_group_name_H-M   'P 1'
#
loop_
_entity.id
_entity.type
_entity.pdbx_description
1 polymer ?
#
loop_
_entity_poly.entity_id
_entity_poly.type
_entity_poly.pdbx_seq_one_letter_code
_entity_poly.pdbx_strand_id
1 'polypeptide(L)'
;EKYISYALLMSGYYLIYKIIKYNKNKFLYHIKEENYMKILLYGCSLTFVDLLLKNFNLIDIQLFSFFLLISYIIFVYSDLNLQKMEILYESIENRILYTYVSSFQLNNKMPGKP
;
A
#
# COMPACT_ATOMS: atom_id res chain seq x y z
N GLU A 1 22.28 11.09 -12.64
CA GLU A 1 21.28 11.99 -12.01
C GLU A 1 19.87 11.86 -12.61
N LYS A 2 19.70 11.96 -13.94
CA LYS A 2 18.37 11.88 -14.61
C LYS A 2 17.50 10.67 -14.24
N TYR A 3 18.12 9.52 -13.94
CA TYR A 3 17.41 8.31 -13.51
C TYR A 3 16.92 8.35 -12.05
N ILE A 4 17.64 9.06 -11.18
CA ILE A 4 17.29 9.16 -9.75
C ILE A 4 16.08 10.08 -9.58
N SER A 5 16.03 11.18 -10.31
CA SER A 5 14.87 12.09 -10.30
C SER A 5 13.60 11.43 -10.84
N TYR A 6 13.73 10.61 -11.90
CA TYR A 6 12.61 9.82 -12.41
C TYR A 6 12.15 8.74 -11.41
N ALA A 7 13.08 8.02 -10.78
CA ALA A 7 12.78 7.05 -9.72
C ALA A 7 12.09 7.71 -8.51
N LEU A 8 12.48 8.93 -8.15
CA LEU A 8 11.85 9.71 -7.09
C LEU A 8 10.40 10.06 -7.42
N LEU A 9 10.12 10.51 -8.65
CA LEU A 9 8.74 10.80 -9.08
C LEU A 9 7.87 9.53 -9.07
N MET A 10 8.39 8.42 -9.58
CA MET A 10 7.66 7.15 -9.63
C MET A 10 7.40 6.56 -8.24
N SER A 11 8.39 6.59 -7.35
CA SER A 11 8.22 6.14 -5.97
C SER A 11 7.23 7.02 -5.20
N GLY A 12 7.26 8.34 -5.41
CA GLY A 12 6.28 9.27 -4.83
C GLY A 12 4.87 9.01 -5.33
N TYR A 13 4.68 8.84 -6.64
CA TYR A 13 3.38 8.49 -7.23
C TYR A 13 2.84 7.17 -6.68
N TYR A 14 3.70 6.14 -6.61
CA TYR A 14 3.33 4.82 -6.08
C TYR A 14 2.92 4.88 -4.61
N LEU A 15 3.67 5.63 -3.79
CA LEU A 15 3.35 5.83 -2.37
C LEU A 15 1.99 6.52 -2.20
N ILE A 16 1.73 7.60 -2.93
CA ILE A 16 0.45 8.32 -2.89
C ILE A 16 -0.70 7.39 -3.30
N TYR A 17 -0.54 6.65 -4.40
CA TYR A 17 -1.53 5.68 -4.85
C TYR A 17 -1.86 4.65 -3.77
N LYS A 18 -0.83 4.07 -3.11
CA LYS A 18 -1.01 3.09 -2.05
C LYS A 18 -1.70 3.68 -0.80
N ILE A 19 -1.37 4.91 -0.41
CA ILE A 19 -2.02 5.61 0.72
C ILE A 19 -3.50 5.82 0.42
N ILE A 20 -3.83 6.31 -0.78
CA ILE A 20 -5.23 6.53 -1.20
C ILE A 20 -5.99 5.19 -1.20
N LYS A 21 -5.42 4.12 -1.77
CA LYS A 21 -6.04 2.79 -1.78
C LYS A 21 -6.25 2.26 -0.36
N TYR A 22 -5.26 2.41 0.51
CA TYR A 22 -5.34 2.00 1.92
C TYR A 22 -6.46 2.74 2.66
N ASN A 23 -6.53 4.07 2.55
CA ASN A 23 -7.55 4.86 3.23
C ASN A 23 -8.97 4.53 2.76
N LYS A 24 -9.15 4.26 1.46
CA LYS A 24 -10.45 3.84 0.90
C LYS A 24 -10.91 2.49 1.45
N ASN A 25 -9.99 1.55 1.58
CA ASN A 25 -10.33 0.15 1.90
C ASN A 25 -10.09 -0.20 3.37
N LYS A 26 -9.65 0.77 4.20
CA LYS A 26 -9.22 0.55 5.59
C LYS A 26 -10.20 -0.29 6.40
N PHE A 27 -11.49 0.01 6.26
CA PHE A 27 -12.58 -0.62 7.00
C PHE A 27 -12.84 -2.09 6.63
N LEU A 28 -12.33 -2.55 5.48
CA LEU A 28 -12.50 -3.92 4.99
C LEU A 28 -11.34 -4.82 5.40
N TYR A 29 -10.21 -4.25 5.84
CA TYR A 29 -9.05 -5.03 6.27
C TYR A 29 -9.30 -5.67 7.63
N HIS A 30 -8.83 -6.91 7.78
CA HIS A 30 -8.66 -7.48 9.10
C HIS A 30 -7.51 -6.76 9.84
N ILE A 31 -7.55 -6.75 11.18
CA ILE A 31 -6.55 -6.06 12.02
C ILE A 31 -5.09 -6.45 11.64
N LYS A 32 -4.85 -7.73 11.36
CA LYS A 32 -3.54 -8.22 10.93
C LYS A 32 -3.13 -7.69 9.55
N GLU A 33 -4.06 -7.66 8.59
CA GLU A 33 -3.82 -7.10 7.25
C GLU A 33 -3.58 -5.60 7.30
N GLU A 34 -4.34 -4.87 8.14
CA GLU A 34 -4.15 -3.45 8.35
C GLU A 34 -2.73 -3.15 8.86
N ASN A 35 -2.25 -3.96 9.81
CA ASN A 35 -0.89 -3.83 10.33
C ASN A 35 0.17 -4.10 9.26
N TYR A 36 0.02 -5.16 8.45
CA TYR A 36 0.95 -5.42 7.36
C TYR A 36 0.90 -4.35 6.26
N MET A 37 -0.27 -3.80 5.95
CA MET A 37 -0.38 -2.66 5.02
C MET A 37 0.32 -1.41 5.55
N LYS A 38 0.24 -1.12 6.86
CA LYS A 38 1.01 -0.02 7.46
C LYS A 38 2.51 -0.25 7.33
N ILE A 39 2.99 -1.46 7.61
CA ILE A 39 4.41 -1.84 7.45
C ILE A 39 4.85 -1.66 5.99
N LEU A 40 4.01 -2.07 5.02
CA LEU A 40 4.27 -1.87 3.60
C LEU A 40 4.39 -0.38 3.25
N LEU A 41 3.48 0.45 3.74
CA LEU A 41 3.53 1.91 3.55
C LEU A 41 4.80 2.52 4.17
N TYR A 42 5.24 2.03 5.33
CA TYR A 42 6.50 2.46 5.93
C TYR A 42 7.69 2.11 5.02
N GLY A 43 7.78 0.89 4.50
CA GLY A 43 8.82 0.51 3.54
C GLY A 43 8.84 1.40 2.28
N CYS A 44 7.67 1.68 1.70
CA CYS A 44 7.54 2.59 0.56
C CYS A 44 7.97 4.03 0.92
N SER A 45 7.59 4.52 2.10
CA SER A 45 7.97 5.87 2.55
C SER A 45 9.47 6.00 2.79
N LEU A 46 10.10 4.95 3.34
CA LEU A 46 11.55 4.89 3.58
C LEU A 46 12.29 4.90 2.24
N THR A 47 11.83 4.12 1.26
CA THR A 47 12.37 4.13 -0.11
C THR A 47 12.29 5.52 -0.77
N PHE A 48 11.15 6.21 -0.61
CA PHE A 48 10.97 7.57 -1.14
C PHE A 48 11.92 8.57 -0.48
N VAL A 49 12.06 8.50 0.85
CA VAL A 49 12.99 9.35 1.60
C VAL A 49 14.44 9.07 1.21
N ASP A 50 14.83 7.81 1.04
CA ASP A 50 16.18 7.44 0.61
C ASP A 50 16.51 8.04 -0.76
N LEU A 51 15.57 7.93 -1.71
CA LEU A 51 15.69 8.53 -3.04
C LEU A 51 15.77 10.06 -2.96
N LEU A 52 14.99 10.69 -2.07
CA LEU A 52 14.99 12.13 -1.86
C LEU A 52 16.33 12.61 -1.29
N LEU A 53 16.83 11.96 -0.25
CA LEU A 53 18.13 12.24 0.35
C LEU A 53 19.26 12.06 -0.67
N LYS A 54 19.19 11.00 -1.48
CA LYS A 54 20.19 10.76 -2.52
C LYS A 54 20.12 11.78 -3.64
N ASN A 55 18.92 12.21 -4.03
CA ASN A 55 18.71 13.22 -5.07
C ASN A 55 19.26 14.61 -4.66
N PHE A 56 19.23 14.95 -3.36
CA PHE A 56 19.88 16.15 -2.83
C PHE A 56 21.37 15.94 -2.48
N ASN A 57 21.95 14.78 -2.79
CA ASN A 57 23.32 14.39 -2.43
C ASN A 57 23.62 14.53 -0.92
N LEU A 58 22.62 14.33 -0.06
CA LEU A 58 22.78 14.41 1.41
C LEU A 58 23.40 13.14 2.01
N ILE A 59 23.39 12.03 1.26
CA ILE A 59 23.90 10.72 1.71
C ILE A 59 24.83 10.07 0.68
N ASP A 60 25.84 9.40 1.20
CA ASP A 60 26.76 8.60 0.42
C ASP A 60 26.10 7.34 -0.15
N ILE A 61 26.73 6.78 -1.18
CA ILE A 61 26.17 5.64 -1.92
C ILE A 61 26.09 4.36 -1.08
N GLN A 62 26.98 4.21 -0.10
CA GLN A 62 27.01 3.08 0.83
C GLN A 62 25.79 3.12 1.77
N LEU A 63 25.53 4.28 2.37
CA LEU A 63 24.36 4.50 3.22
C LEU A 63 23.05 4.37 2.42
N PHE A 64 23.01 4.95 1.22
CA PHE A 64 21.86 4.82 0.32
C PHE A 64 21.53 3.36 0.00
N SER A 65 22.53 2.55 -0.35
CA SER A 65 22.35 1.13 -0.62
C SER A 65 21.88 0.37 0.62
N PHE A 66 22.39 0.72 1.80
CA PHE A 66 21.99 0.11 3.06
C PHE A 66 20.53 0.41 3.42
N PHE A 67 20.09 1.66 3.31
CA PHE A 67 18.70 2.01 3.57
C PHE A 67 17.73 1.41 2.55
N LEU A 68 18.12 1.35 1.27
CA LEU A 68 17.35 0.63 0.25
C LEU A 68 17.17 -0.85 0.59
N LEU A 69 18.22 -1.50 1.12
CA LEU A 69 18.13 -2.90 1.54
C LEU A 69 17.14 -3.07 2.69
N ILE A 70 17.18 -2.19 3.70
CA ILE A 70 16.22 -2.20 4.82
C ILE A 70 14.79 -2.00 4.30
N SER A 71 14.59 -0.98 3.47
CA SER A 71 13.31 -0.70 2.82
C SER A 71 12.76 -1.90 2.06
N TYR A 72 13.63 -2.58 1.31
CA TYR A 72 13.28 -3.78 0.54
C TYR A 72 12.87 -4.94 1.44
N ILE A 73 13.62 -5.21 2.52
CA ILE A 73 13.28 -6.28 3.47
C ILE A 73 11.91 -6.03 4.12
N ILE A 74 11.66 -4.79 4.56
CA ILE A 74 10.38 -4.39 5.14
C ILE A 74 9.25 -4.58 4.14
N PHE A 75 9.46 -4.14 2.88
CA PHE A 75 8.49 -4.26 1.81
C PHE A 75 8.15 -5.73 1.54
N VAL A 76 9.15 -6.58 1.27
CA VAL A 76 8.94 -8.01 0.96
C VAL A 76 8.29 -8.74 2.13
N TYR A 77 8.73 -8.48 3.35
CA TYR A 77 8.12 -9.07 4.54
C TYR A 77 6.63 -8.74 4.64
N SER A 78 6.27 -7.48 4.43
CA SER A 78 4.87 -7.06 4.50
C SER A 78 4.03 -7.62 3.35
N ASP A 79 4.57 -7.66 2.13
CA ASP A 79 3.87 -8.12 0.94
C ASP A 79 3.58 -9.63 1.01
N LEU A 80 4.57 -10.43 1.40
CA LEU A 80 4.38 -11.87 1.60
C LEU A 80 3.34 -12.19 2.67
N ASN A 81 3.31 -11.42 3.76
CA ASN A 81 2.31 -11.59 4.79
C ASN A 81 0.92 -11.17 4.34
N LEU A 82 0.79 -10.14 3.50
CA LEU A 82 -0.48 -9.75 2.90
C LEU A 82 -0.99 -10.83 1.94
N GLN A 83 -0.14 -11.35 1.06
CA GLN A 83 -0.47 -12.47 0.18
C GLN A 83 -0.92 -13.70 0.98
N LYS A 84 -0.22 -14.01 2.08
CA LYS A 84 -0.63 -15.08 2.99
C LYS A 84 -2.02 -14.84 3.59
N MET A 85 -2.34 -13.59 3.96
CA MET A 85 -3.66 -13.25 4.46
C MET A 85 -4.73 -13.33 3.37
N GLU A 86 -4.44 -12.97 2.13
CA GLU A 86 -5.34 -13.14 0.98
C GLU A 86 -5.62 -14.60 0.64
N ILE A 87 -4.75 -15.53 1.02
CA ILE A 87 -4.98 -16.99 0.89
C ILE A 87 -5.80 -17.53 2.05
N LEU A 88 -5.55 -17.04 3.27
CA LEU A 88 -6.24 -17.49 4.49
C LEU A 88 -7.65 -16.92 4.62
N TYR A 89 -7.83 -15.69 4.18
CA TYR A 89 -9.09 -14.98 4.12
C TYR A 89 -9.48 -14.79 2.66
N GLU A 90 -10.60 -14.13 2.44
CA GLU A 90 -10.99 -13.77 1.09
C GLU A 90 -10.24 -12.52 0.62
N SER A 91 -9.94 -12.42 -0.68
CA SER A 91 -9.22 -11.28 -1.25
C SER A 91 -9.91 -9.95 -0.91
N ILE A 92 -9.12 -8.88 -0.78
CA ILE A 92 -9.67 -7.54 -0.55
C ILE A 92 -10.64 -7.16 -1.68
N GLU A 93 -10.36 -7.59 -2.90
CA GLU A 93 -11.15 -7.26 -4.09
C GLU A 93 -12.53 -7.93 -4.05
N ASN A 94 -12.59 -9.19 -3.64
CA ASN A 94 -13.87 -9.87 -3.43
C ASN A 94 -14.66 -9.21 -2.31
N ARG A 95 -14.01 -8.87 -1.19
CA ARG A 95 -14.67 -8.15 -0.08
C ARG A 95 -15.24 -6.80 -0.51
N ILE A 96 -14.51 -6.04 -1.33
CA ILE A 96 -15.00 -4.79 -1.93
C ILE A 96 -16.21 -5.08 -2.83
N LEU A 97 -16.11 -6.10 -3.69
CA LEU A 97 -17.20 -6.48 -4.59
C LEU A 97 -18.47 -6.86 -3.82
N TYR A 98 -18.37 -7.68 -2.77
CA TYR A 98 -19.51 -8.04 -1.92
C TYR A 98 -20.10 -6.82 -1.21
N THR A 99 -19.27 -5.91 -0.72
CA THR A 99 -19.73 -4.67 -0.08
C THR A 99 -20.47 -3.78 -1.09
N TYR A 100 -19.96 -3.69 -2.31
CA TYR A 100 -20.61 -2.93 -3.39
C TYR A 100 -21.94 -3.57 -3.80
N VAL A 101 -21.97 -4.87 -4.06
CA VAL A 101 -23.19 -5.62 -4.45
C VAL A 101 -24.25 -5.55 -3.34
N SER A 102 -23.86 -5.74 -2.08
CA SER A 102 -24.79 -5.65 -0.95
C SER A 102 -25.37 -4.24 -0.77
N SER A 103 -24.56 -3.19 -0.99
CA SER A 103 -25.07 -1.81 -0.98
C SER A 103 -26.11 -1.56 -2.09
N PHE A 104 -25.91 -2.12 -3.28
CA PHE A 104 -26.89 -2.07 -4.37
C PHE A 104 -28.18 -2.82 -4.03
N GLN A 105 -28.09 -4.01 -3.44
CA GLN A 105 -29.25 -4.80 -3.04
C GLN A 105 -30.05 -4.14 -1.91
N LEU A 106 -29.38 -3.49 -0.95
CA LEU A 106 -30.01 -2.70 0.09
C LEU A 106 -30.72 -1.45 -0.46
N ASN A 107 -30.16 -0.82 -1.49
CA ASN A 107 -30.78 0.33 -2.18
C ASN A 107 -31.97 -0.09 -3.07
N ASN A 108 -32.03 -1.35 -3.51
CA ASN A 108 -33.16 -1.93 -4.23
C ASN A 108 -34.28 -2.46 -3.32
N LYS A 109 -34.26 -2.17 -2.01
CA LYS A 109 -35.49 -2.23 -1.20
C LYS A 109 -36.43 -1.13 -1.71
N MET A 110 -37.34 -1.51 -2.61
CA MET A 110 -38.45 -0.67 -3.07
C MET A 110 -39.11 0.02 -1.86
N PRO A 111 -39.13 1.36 -1.78
CA PRO A 111 -40.04 2.04 -0.86
C PRO A 111 -41.45 1.81 -1.41
N GLY A 112 -42.22 0.98 -0.74
CA GLY A 112 -43.55 0.56 -1.19
C GLY A 112 -43.53 -0.76 -1.94
N LYS A 113 -43.64 -1.85 -1.18
CA LYS A 113 -44.60 -2.91 -1.50
C LYS A 113 -45.57 -2.97 -0.30
N PRO A 114 -46.86 -3.23 -0.58
CA PRO A 114 -48.03 -2.65 0.11
C PRO A 114 -48.03 -2.80 1.63
#